data_AF-A0A7C5FU82-F1
#
_entry.id   AF-A0A7C5FU82-F1
#
_cell.length_a   1.000
_cell.length_b   1.000
_cell.length_c   1.000
_cell.angle_alpha   90.00
_cell.angle_beta   90.00
_cell.angle_gamma   90.00
#
_symmetry.space_group_name_H-M   'P 1'
#
loop_
_entity.id
_entity.type
_entity.pdbx_description
1 polymer ?
#
loop_
_entity_poly.entity_id
_entity_poly.type
_entity_poly.pdbx_seq_one_letter_code
_entity_poly.pdbx_strand_id
1 'polypeptide(L)'
;MAAKNPEARRVLRDLNKELAVASQARGQQLVWSAAEASILDQISSILDRKSELLELYDDARSVKNKLKISQELRLLERAAASLVKEVKPDLPAAPSMRSVKAARAARARWDRGS
;
A
#
# COMPACT_ATOMS: atom_id res chain seq x y z
N MET A 1 7.00 12.88 -1.22
CA MET A 1 7.87 12.85 -2.43
C MET A 1 7.11 12.22 -3.60
N ALA A 2 7.54 12.43 -4.85
CA ALA A 2 6.87 11.86 -6.02
C ALA A 2 7.58 10.59 -6.50
N ALA A 3 6.90 9.44 -6.42
CA ALA A 3 7.35 8.19 -7.02
C ALA A 3 7.57 8.35 -8.53
N LYS A 4 8.71 7.89 -9.04
CA LYS A 4 9.08 8.08 -10.46
C LYS A 4 8.39 7.04 -11.34
N ASN A 5 8.38 5.78 -10.91
CA ASN A 5 7.84 4.66 -11.67
C ASN A 5 6.30 4.54 -11.51
N PRO A 6 5.55 4.15 -12.58
CA PRO A 6 4.12 3.86 -12.51
C PRO A 6 3.67 2.82 -11.45
N GLU A 7 4.43 1.75 -11.24
CA GLU A 7 4.23 0.71 -10.22
C GLU A 7 4.33 1.30 -8.82
N ALA A 8 5.40 2.05 -8.52
CA ALA A 8 5.56 2.74 -7.24
C ALA A 8 4.38 3.69 -6.97
N ARG A 9 3.97 4.48 -7.97
CA ARG A 9 2.77 5.33 -7.89
C ARG A 9 1.50 4.52 -7.64
N ARG A 10 1.35 3.36 -8.27
CA ARG A 10 0.18 2.48 -8.07
C ARG A 10 0.12 1.98 -6.63
N VAL A 11 1.22 1.45 -6.10
CA VAL A 11 1.29 0.95 -4.72
C VAL A 11 0.94 2.05 -3.72
N LEU A 12 1.53 3.24 -3.86
CA LEU A 12 1.20 4.37 -2.98
C LEU A 12 -0.27 4.78 -3.08
N ARG A 13 -0.85 4.79 -4.29
CA ARG A 13 -2.28 5.09 -4.46
C ARG A 13 -3.16 4.06 -3.76
N ASP A 14 -2.82 2.78 -3.86
CA ASP A 14 -3.62 1.71 -3.28
C ASP A 14 -3.55 1.75 -1.74
N LEU A 15 -2.37 1.98 -1.16
CA LEU A 15 -2.23 2.21 0.29
C LEU A 15 -2.99 3.46 0.77
N ASN A 16 -2.96 4.55 0.01
CA ASN A 16 -3.75 5.75 0.32
C ASN A 16 -5.26 5.49 0.28
N LYS A 17 -5.74 4.64 -0.65
CA LYS A 17 -7.15 4.22 -0.67
C LYS A 17 -7.50 3.41 0.58
N GLU A 18 -6.62 2.51 1.03
CA GLU A 18 -6.84 1.75 2.25
C GLU A 18 -6.95 2.65 3.48
N LEU A 19 -6.09 3.66 3.61
CA LEU A 19 -6.19 4.68 4.67
C LEU A 19 -7.50 5.47 4.59
N ALA A 20 -7.94 5.82 3.39
CA ALA A 20 -9.21 6.54 3.18
C ALA A 20 -10.42 5.66 3.60
N VAL A 21 -10.40 4.37 3.28
CA VAL A 21 -11.43 3.42 3.73
C VAL A 21 -11.42 3.29 5.25
N ALA A 22 -10.24 3.18 5.87
CA ALA A 22 -10.10 3.14 7.33
C ALA A 22 -10.64 4.43 8.00
N SER A 23 -10.36 5.59 7.39
CA SER A 23 -10.85 6.90 7.84
C SER A 23 -12.38 6.96 7.84
N GLN A 24 -12.99 6.54 6.72
CA GLN A 24 -14.45 6.47 6.60
C GLN A 24 -15.07 5.54 7.63
N ALA A 25 -14.47 4.36 7.84
CA ALA A 25 -14.95 3.39 8.82
C ALA A 25 -14.89 3.91 10.27
N ARG A 26 -13.85 4.69 10.62
CA ARG A 26 -13.70 5.30 11.94
C ARG A 26 -14.51 6.61 12.11
N GLY A 27 -15.02 7.19 11.02
CA GLY A 27 -15.67 8.50 11.05
C GLY A 27 -14.71 9.64 11.42
N GLN A 28 -13.40 9.43 11.21
CA GLN A 28 -12.33 10.38 11.50
C GLN A 28 -11.38 10.43 10.33
N GLN A 29 -10.81 11.61 10.05
CA GLN A 29 -9.77 11.74 9.05
C GLN A 29 -8.46 11.16 9.59
N LEU A 30 -8.05 10.00 9.09
CA LEU A 30 -6.73 9.45 9.39
C LEU A 30 -5.70 10.02 8.42
N VAL A 31 -4.49 10.20 8.93
CA VAL A 31 -3.32 10.58 8.16
C VAL A 31 -2.19 9.63 8.52
N TRP A 32 -1.29 9.39 7.56
CA TRP A 32 -0.06 8.65 7.86
C TRP A 32 0.75 9.39 8.92
N SER A 33 1.20 8.67 9.93
CA SER A 33 2.21 9.16 10.85
C SER A 33 3.52 9.46 10.11
N ALA A 34 4.41 10.23 10.72
CA ALA A 34 5.73 10.51 10.13
C ALA A 34 6.54 9.21 9.87
N ALA A 35 6.41 8.22 10.75
CA ALA A 35 7.05 6.93 10.59
C ALA A 35 6.48 6.16 9.38
N GLU A 36 5.15 6.06 9.27
CA GLU A 36 4.51 5.39 8.13
C GLU A 36 4.80 6.11 6.81
N ALA A 37 4.79 7.45 6.80
CA ALA A 37 5.17 8.24 5.64
C ALA A 37 6.62 7.96 5.20
N SER A 38 7.55 7.83 6.14
CA SER A 38 8.93 7.43 5.84
C SER A 38 9.01 6.02 5.25
N ILE A 39 8.21 5.08 5.73
CA ILE A 39 8.15 3.71 5.18
C ILE A 39 7.59 3.74 3.76
N LEU A 40 6.54 4.52 3.49
CA LEU A 40 5.99 4.70 2.16
C LEU A 40 7.02 5.27 1.17
N ASP A 41 7.80 6.26 1.58
CA ASP A 41 8.88 6.83 0.78
C ASP A 41 9.98 5.77 0.50
N GLN A 42 10.33 4.94 1.48
CA GLN A 42 11.27 3.83 1.30
C GLN A 42 10.75 2.78 0.31
N ILE A 43 9.48 2.37 0.43
CA ILE A 43 8.82 1.44 -0.51
C ILE A 43 8.89 2.01 -1.93
N SER A 44 8.54 3.29 -2.10
CA SER A 44 8.63 3.96 -3.39
C SER A 44 10.04 3.93 -3.96
N SER A 45 11.05 4.26 -3.16
CA SER A 45 12.45 4.27 -3.60
C SER A 45 12.93 2.88 -4.01
N ILE A 46 12.49 1.83 -3.32
CA ILE A 46 12.83 0.44 -3.64
C ILE A 46 12.21 0.05 -4.99
N LEU A 47 10.93 0.37 -5.21
CA LEU A 47 10.23 0.05 -6.45
C LEU A 47 10.77 0.83 -7.65
N ASP A 48 11.13 2.10 -7.47
CA ASP A 48 11.80 2.90 -8.50
C ASP A 48 13.14 2.25 -8.90
N ARG A 49 13.98 1.89 -7.91
CA ARG A 49 15.26 1.22 -8.15
C ARG A 49 15.11 -0.17 -8.76
N LYS A 50 14.06 -0.91 -8.38
CA LYS A 50 13.73 -2.20 -8.99
C LYS A 50 13.50 -2.04 -10.50
N SER A 51 12.76 -1.01 -10.91
CA SER A 51 12.55 -0.72 -12.33
C SER A 51 13.86 -0.45 -13.06
N GLU A 52 14.71 0.40 -12.50
CA GLU A 52 16.02 0.73 -13.09
C GLU A 52 16.88 -0.54 -13.26
N LEU A 53 16.85 -1.45 -12.28
CA LEU A 53 17.57 -2.72 -12.37
C LEU A 53 16.97 -3.72 -13.36
N LEU A 54 15.66 -3.70 -13.58
CA LEU A 54 15.03 -4.53 -14.61
C LEU A 54 15.48 -4.09 -16.01
N GLU A 55 15.53 -2.79 -16.27
CA GLU A 55 16.07 -2.26 -17.53
C GLU A 55 17.53 -2.68 -17.73
N LEU A 56 18.38 -2.56 -16.70
CA LEU A 56 19.77 -3.01 -16.75
C LEU A 56 19.91 -4.53 -16.91
N TYR A 57 18.97 -5.32 -16.38
CA TYR A 57 18.95 -6.77 -16.54
C TYR A 57 18.70 -7.17 -17.99
N ASP A 58 17.77 -6.49 -18.65
CA ASP A 58 17.43 -6.74 -20.05
C ASP A 58 18.58 -6.35 -20.97
N ASP A 59 19.26 -5.24 -20.70
CA ASP A 59 20.42 -4.75 -21.46
C ASP A 59 21.71 -5.55 -21.22
N ALA A 60 21.81 -6.29 -20.11
CA ALA A 60 23.02 -7.01 -19.76
C ALA A 60 23.32 -8.16 -20.73
N ARG A 61 24.49 -8.10 -21.39
CA ARG A 61 24.91 -9.12 -22.36
C ARG A 61 25.58 -10.35 -21.74
N SER A 62 26.17 -10.20 -20.56
CA SER A 62 26.87 -11.31 -19.88
C SER A 62 25.97 -12.00 -18.87
N VAL A 63 26.00 -13.34 -18.86
CA VAL A 63 25.27 -14.16 -17.88
C VAL A 63 25.67 -13.79 -16.44
N LYS A 64 26.96 -13.50 -16.22
CA LYS A 64 27.46 -13.06 -14.91
C LYS A 64 26.77 -11.80 -14.40
N ASN A 65 26.57 -10.80 -15.27
CA ASN A 65 25.88 -9.56 -14.89
C ASN A 65 24.40 -9.80 -14.66
N LYS A 66 23.74 -10.59 -15.53
CA LYS A 66 22.34 -10.99 -15.33
C LYS A 66 22.11 -11.65 -13.98
N LEU A 67 22.97 -12.58 -13.58
CA LEU A 67 22.87 -13.26 -12.28
C LEU A 67 23.03 -12.29 -11.10
N LYS A 68 23.96 -11.34 -11.16
CA LYS A 68 24.14 -10.32 -10.11
C LYS A 68 22.93 -9.41 -9.98
N ILE A 69 22.39 -8.93 -11.11
CA ILE A 69 21.22 -8.06 -11.11
C ILE A 69 19.99 -8.83 -10.61
N SER A 70 19.81 -10.09 -11.02
CA SER A 70 18.76 -10.97 -10.49
C SER A 70 18.84 -11.17 -8.97
N GLN A 71 20.05 -11.23 -8.41
CA GLN A 71 20.22 -11.32 -6.96
C GLN A 71 19.74 -10.03 -6.28
N GLU A 72 20.15 -8.87 -6.80
CA GLU A 72 19.74 -7.58 -6.27
C GLU A 72 18.22 -7.37 -6.37
N LEU A 73 17.60 -7.72 -7.50
CA LEU A 73 16.15 -7.65 -7.68
C LEU A 73 15.39 -8.43 -6.61
N ARG A 74 15.83 -9.65 -6.29
CA ARG A 74 15.21 -10.47 -5.24
C ARG A 74 15.38 -9.86 -3.84
N LEU A 75 16.50 -9.18 -3.58
CA LEU A 75 16.71 -8.48 -2.31
C LEU A 75 15.74 -7.30 -2.18
N LEU A 76 15.59 -6.50 -3.23
CA LEU A 76 14.64 -5.39 -3.27
C LEU A 76 13.19 -5.87 -3.12
N GLU A 77 12.80 -6.96 -3.79
CA GLU A 77 11.46 -7.53 -3.67
C GLU A 77 11.15 -8.01 -2.24
N ARG A 78 12.11 -8.66 -1.59
CA ARG A 78 11.96 -9.08 -0.18
C ARG A 78 11.86 -7.89 0.75
N ALA A 79 12.69 -6.86 0.56
CA ALA A 79 12.65 -5.64 1.36
C ALA A 79 11.31 -4.92 1.21
N ALA A 80 10.84 -4.71 -0.03
CA ALA A 80 9.54 -4.10 -0.29
C ALA A 80 8.38 -4.91 0.33
N ALA A 81 8.39 -6.24 0.18
CA ALA A 81 7.36 -7.10 0.76
C ALA A 81 7.35 -7.06 2.30
N SER A 82 8.50 -6.84 2.95
CA SER A 82 8.57 -6.66 4.40
C SER A 82 7.97 -5.33 4.82
N LEU A 83 8.40 -4.23 4.21
CA LEU A 83 7.93 -2.88 4.54
C LEU A 83 6.42 -2.71 4.29
N VAL A 84 5.89 -3.29 3.20
CA VAL A 84 4.45 -3.28 2.93
C VAL A 84 3.65 -3.97 4.03
N LYS A 85 4.20 -5.01 4.69
CA LYS A 85 3.53 -5.68 5.82
C LYS A 85 3.52 -4.85 7.10
N GLU A 86 4.48 -3.94 7.25
CA GLU A 86 4.57 -3.03 8.39
C GLU A 86 3.59 -1.86 8.26
N VAL A 87 3.29 -1.45 7.02
CA VAL A 87 2.22 -0.47 6.75
C VAL A 87 0.86 -1.18 6.84
N LYS A 88 0.32 -1.24 8.07
CA LYS A 88 -1.08 -1.59 8.29
C LYS A 88 -1.76 -0.36 8.88
N PRO A 89 -2.59 0.36 8.10
CA PRO A 89 -3.53 1.28 8.72
C PRO A 89 -4.30 0.46 9.74
N ASP A 90 -4.38 0.96 10.96
CA ASP A 90 -5.06 0.29 12.08
C ASP A 90 -6.56 0.18 11.75
N LEU A 91 -6.90 -0.76 10.88
CA LEU A 91 -8.24 -0.95 10.34
C LEU A 91 -9.06 -1.62 11.44
N PRO A 92 -10.14 -0.97 11.92
CA PRO A 92 -11.03 -1.64 12.86
C PRO A 92 -11.51 -2.95 12.22
N ALA A 93 -11.57 -4.02 13.01
CA ALA A 93 -12.02 -5.32 12.53
C ALA A 93 -13.34 -5.16 11.76
N ALA A 94 -13.44 -5.83 10.61
CA ALA A 94 -14.62 -5.72 9.75
C ALA A 94 -15.91 -5.93 10.59
N PRO A 95 -16.90 -5.02 10.48
CA PRO A 95 -18.10 -5.14 11.28
C PRO A 95 -18.80 -6.47 10.99
N SER A 96 -19.18 -7.18 12.05
CA SER A 96 -19.93 -8.43 11.89
C SER A 96 -21.24 -8.20 11.12
N MET A 97 -21.74 -9.22 10.43
CA MET A 97 -23.04 -9.16 9.74
C MET A 97 -24.18 -8.70 10.65
N ARG A 98 -24.08 -8.99 11.96
CA ARG A 98 -25.00 -8.51 12.99
C ARG A 98 -24.94 -6.98 13.14
N SER A 99 -23.75 -6.40 13.18
CA SER A 99 -23.54 -4.95 13.26
C SER A 99 -24.06 -4.24 11.99
N VAL A 100 -23.80 -4.81 10.81
CA VAL A 100 -24.31 -4.30 9.53
C VAL A 100 -25.85 -4.29 9.51
N LYS A 101 -26.49 -5.37 9.96
CA LYS A 101 -27.95 -5.48 10.02
C LYS A 101 -28.55 -4.49 11.02
N ALA A 102 -27.91 -4.28 12.16
CA ALA A 102 -28.33 -3.29 13.16
C ALA A 102 -28.24 -1.86 12.62
N ALA A 103 -27.15 -1.49 11.94
CA ALA A 103 -27.00 -0.18 11.33
C ALA A 103 -28.04 0.08 10.23
N ARG A 104 -28.35 -0.91 9.39
CA ARG A 104 -29.43 -0.82 8.39
C ARG A 104 -30.81 -0.64 9.04
N ALA A 105 -31.10 -1.42 10.07
CA ALA A 105 -32.36 -1.32 10.81
C ALA A 105 -32.51 0.03 11.53
N ALA A 106 -31.42 0.57 12.09
CA ALA A 106 -31.39 1.90 12.67
C ALA A 106 -31.71 2.96 11.61
N ARG A 107 -31.01 2.97 10.46
CA ARG A 107 -31.28 3.92 9.36
C ARG A 107 -32.74 3.86 8.88
N ALA A 108 -33.27 2.66 8.67
CA ALA A 108 -34.67 2.46 8.27
C ALA A 108 -35.72 2.88 9.31
N ARG A 109 -35.33 3.15 10.56
CA ARG A 109 -36.21 3.75 11.58
C ARG A 109 -36.27 5.28 11.45
N TRP A 110 -35.17 5.92 11.06
CA TRP A 110 -35.10 7.37 10.88
C TRP A 110 -35.71 7.80 9.53
N ASP A 111 -35.56 7.00 8.47
CA ASP A 111 -36.14 7.27 7.14
C ASP A 111 -37.68 7.10 7.09
N ARG A 112 -38.31 6.61 8.17
CA ARG A 112 -39.78 6.48 8.30
C ARG A 112 -40.43 7.62 9.09
N GLY A 113 -39.67 8.65 9.46
CA GLY A 113 -40.12 9.79 10.26
C GLY A 113 -39.96 11.17 9.61
N SER A 114 -39.61 11.24 8.32
CA SER A 114 -39.56 12.47 7.51
C SER A 114 -40.64 12.50 6.45
#